data_AF-A0A843DST1-F1
#
_entry.id   AF-A0A843DST1-F1
#
_cell.length_a   1.000
_cell.length_b   1.000
_cell.length_c   1.000
_cell.angle_alpha   90.00
_cell.angle_beta   90.00
_cell.angle_gamma   90.00
#
_symmetry.space_group_name_H-M   'P 1'
#
loop_
_entity.id
_entity.type
_entity.pdbx_description
1 polymer ?
#
loop_
_entity_poly.entity_id
_entity_poly.type
_entity_poly.pdbx_seq_one_letter_code
_entity_poly.pdbx_strand_id
1 'polypeptide(L)'
;LWLAVSVLNGMLDDRLTKLAELNYRVPKREALSMKALNALRAQIQMRMQEKDKTAYTAVSVHAELMKLKHGVMLAESQGSTALRAYLLRLQTEGQGGGSKASQRICADARFQRLLALSDSWTREIHPKADAVVRIIREQMTEFPDSKVIVFVTYRDSVQMLVDYLNEAGISARRFVGQASRDSEKGLSQKQQIEAIRQFREGEYAVLVATSVGEEGLDIPATDLVVFYESVPSEVRSIQRKGRTGRNTSGKVIVLITKGTADETFRWVSNAKEKQMLKGVSAMRSGKVPARQFTVPAAGDASYGVSGQQTLADLVLAKPEEEDDEEHPAVIIDNREMQAKVPEHLSNLGAKISLEHLPAGDYAAGRVLIERKTIQDFVDTLVDRDLFGQVKALAESAIRPVMIVEGGSIADLYDLRNIHPNAIRNTLASIAADYDVSLLFTKDAQETAEMIYAFARREAGSERNERSRHSAKTARQTNDALLYILTAFPDVGPKAARELLREFGTLRRICSASKEELMGVKGIGEKTASAILAMAVKTWEE
;
A
#
# COMPACT_ATOMS: atom_id res chain seq x y z
N LEU A 1 -34.44 0.62 -6.65
CA LEU A 1 -33.28 0.28 -5.79
C LEU A 1 -33.64 -0.60 -4.59
N TRP A 2 -34.64 -0.26 -3.76
CA TRP A 2 -35.03 -1.10 -2.61
C TRP A 2 -35.33 -2.56 -2.99
N LEU A 3 -36.07 -2.78 -4.08
CA LEU A 3 -36.32 -4.12 -4.62
C LEU A 3 -35.03 -4.87 -4.97
N ALA A 4 -34.04 -4.19 -5.56
CA ALA A 4 -32.75 -4.77 -5.89
C ALA A 4 -31.99 -5.22 -4.63
N VAL A 5 -31.95 -4.36 -3.61
CA VAL A 5 -31.38 -4.66 -2.30
C VAL A 5 -32.08 -5.87 -1.67
N SER A 6 -33.41 -5.93 -1.71
CA SER A 6 -34.20 -7.05 -1.20
C SER A 6 -33.86 -8.36 -1.92
N VAL A 7 -33.79 -8.34 -3.25
CA VAL A 7 -33.42 -9.51 -4.07
C VAL A 7 -32.02 -10.01 -3.73
N LEU A 8 -31.03 -9.13 -3.70
CA LEU A 8 -29.64 -9.49 -3.39
C LEU A 8 -29.49 -10.00 -1.96
N ASN A 9 -30.23 -9.44 -1.01
CA ASN A 9 -30.26 -9.91 0.38
C ASN A 9 -30.88 -11.31 0.49
N GLY A 10 -31.97 -11.59 -0.21
CA GLY A 10 -32.53 -12.94 -0.25
C GLY A 10 -31.55 -13.96 -0.84
N MET A 11 -30.78 -13.57 -1.85
CA MET A 11 -29.71 -14.42 -2.38
C MET A 11 -28.58 -14.63 -1.37
N LEU A 12 -28.20 -13.61 -0.58
CA LEU A 12 -27.21 -13.72 0.50
C LEU A 12 -27.68 -14.70 1.59
N ASP A 13 -28.94 -14.60 2.01
CA ASP A 13 -29.52 -15.46 3.05
C ASP A 13 -29.46 -16.95 2.65
N ASP A 14 -29.73 -17.27 1.39
CA ASP A 14 -29.60 -18.65 0.88
C ASP A 14 -28.16 -19.15 0.96
N ARG A 15 -27.17 -18.30 0.67
CA ARG A 15 -25.75 -18.68 0.74
C ARG A 15 -25.27 -18.83 2.18
N LEU A 16 -25.74 -17.99 3.10
CA LEU A 16 -25.48 -18.15 4.54
C LEU A 16 -26.10 -19.44 5.06
N THR A 17 -27.33 -19.76 4.68
CA THR A 17 -28.01 -21.01 5.03
C THR A 17 -27.23 -22.22 4.53
N LYS A 18 -26.78 -22.19 3.26
CA LYS A 18 -25.96 -23.26 2.69
C LYS A 18 -24.64 -23.47 3.42
N LEU A 19 -23.99 -22.41 3.93
CA LEU A 19 -22.80 -22.56 4.77
C LEU A 19 -23.12 -23.09 6.17
N ALA A 20 -24.26 -22.71 6.74
CA ALA A 20 -24.74 -23.26 8.01
C ALA A 20 -25.01 -24.77 7.90
N GLU A 21 -25.62 -25.23 6.80
CA GLU A 21 -25.85 -26.65 6.49
C GLU A 21 -24.55 -27.45 6.36
N LEU A 22 -23.47 -26.79 5.90
CA LEU A 22 -22.11 -27.36 5.88
C LEU A 22 -21.40 -27.25 7.25
N ASN A 23 -22.14 -26.97 8.32
CA ASN A 23 -21.67 -26.84 9.70
C ASN A 23 -20.63 -25.71 9.92
N TYR A 24 -20.67 -24.63 9.14
CA TYR A 24 -19.86 -23.44 9.40
C TYR A 24 -20.54 -22.49 10.38
N ARG A 25 -19.75 -21.79 11.20
CA ARG A 25 -20.28 -20.74 12.06
C ARG A 25 -20.50 -19.48 11.23
N VAL A 26 -21.75 -19.26 10.83
CA VAL A 26 -22.17 -18.10 10.03
C VAL A 26 -22.75 -16.99 10.92
N PRO A 27 -22.42 -15.71 10.65
CA PRO A 27 -23.10 -14.59 11.28
C PRO A 27 -24.51 -14.43 10.72
N LYS A 28 -25.37 -13.70 11.45
CA LYS A 28 -26.61 -13.15 10.86
C LYS A 28 -26.27 -12.17 9.73
N ARG A 29 -27.14 -12.04 8.73
CA ARG A 29 -26.94 -11.16 7.57
C ARG A 29 -26.68 -9.71 7.97
N GLU A 30 -27.38 -9.20 8.97
CA GLU A 30 -27.23 -7.83 9.47
C GLU A 30 -25.82 -7.60 10.06
N ALA A 31 -25.18 -8.66 10.55
CA ALA A 31 -23.82 -8.65 11.09
C ALA A 31 -22.76 -9.08 10.06
N LEU A 32 -23.13 -9.30 8.80
CA LEU A 32 -22.24 -9.72 7.72
C LEU A 32 -21.33 -8.56 7.26
N SER A 33 -20.37 -8.22 8.11
CA SER A 33 -19.29 -7.26 7.84
C SER A 33 -18.14 -7.92 7.09
N MET A 34 -17.23 -7.10 6.54
CA MET A 34 -15.99 -7.60 5.94
C MET A 34 -15.15 -8.43 6.95
N LYS A 35 -15.13 -8.01 8.22
CA LYS A 35 -14.50 -8.78 9.32
C LYS A 35 -15.13 -10.16 9.48
N ALA A 36 -16.46 -10.24 9.42
CA ALA A 36 -17.18 -11.51 9.53
C ALA A 36 -16.96 -12.42 8.32
N LEU A 37 -16.93 -11.85 7.10
CA LEU A 37 -16.60 -12.57 5.87
C LEU A 37 -15.17 -13.10 5.88
N ASN A 38 -14.21 -12.34 6.40
CA ASN A 38 -12.82 -12.79 6.55
C ASN A 38 -12.69 -13.88 7.63
N ALA A 39 -13.41 -13.77 8.75
CA ALA A 39 -13.45 -14.82 9.76
C ALA A 39 -14.06 -16.13 9.23
N LEU A 40 -15.08 -16.03 8.37
CA LEU A 40 -15.66 -17.18 7.68
C LEU A 40 -14.67 -17.80 6.69
N ARG A 41 -13.89 -16.99 5.95
CA ARG A 41 -12.81 -17.47 5.07
C ARG A 41 -11.76 -18.25 5.86
N ALA A 42 -11.36 -17.75 7.03
CA ALA A 42 -10.38 -18.43 7.89
C ALA A 42 -10.89 -19.82 8.34
N GLN A 43 -12.17 -19.92 8.74
CA GLN A 43 -12.80 -21.22 9.06
C GLN A 43 -12.78 -22.19 7.86
N ILE A 44 -13.08 -21.70 6.66
CA ILE A 44 -13.06 -22.52 5.43
C ILE A 44 -11.64 -23.01 5.13
N GLN A 45 -10.65 -22.14 5.26
CA GLN A 45 -9.24 -22.46 5.00
C GLN A 45 -8.69 -23.51 5.98
N MET A 46 -9.06 -23.44 7.26
CA MET A 46 -8.72 -24.47 8.25
C MET A 46 -9.26 -25.85 7.84
N ARG A 47 -10.55 -25.96 7.46
CA ARG A 47 -11.13 -27.23 7.01
C ARG A 47 -10.55 -27.74 5.69
N MET A 48 -10.04 -26.86 4.83
CA MET A 48 -9.32 -27.28 3.63
C MET A 48 -8.01 -27.98 3.96
N GLN A 49 -7.27 -27.49 4.96
CA GLN A 49 -6.03 -28.12 5.43
C GLN A 49 -6.30 -29.51 6.02
N GLU A 50 -7.46 -29.70 6.66
CA GLU A 50 -7.95 -30.98 7.15
C GLU A 50 -8.46 -31.93 6.03
N LYS A 51 -8.35 -31.52 4.75
CA LYS A 51 -8.81 -32.26 3.55
C LYS A 51 -10.31 -32.58 3.56
N ASP A 52 -11.13 -31.74 4.18
CA ASP A 52 -12.59 -31.85 4.14
C ASP A 52 -13.11 -31.61 2.71
N LYS A 53 -13.81 -32.61 2.15
CA LYS A 53 -14.41 -32.53 0.81
C LYS A 53 -15.46 -31.42 0.69
N THR A 54 -16.12 -31.06 1.80
CA THR A 54 -17.14 -30.00 1.81
C THR A 54 -16.54 -28.60 1.73
N ALA A 55 -15.26 -28.43 2.10
CA ALA A 55 -14.59 -27.14 2.12
C ALA A 55 -14.45 -26.50 0.73
N TYR A 56 -14.26 -27.30 -0.32
CA TYR A 56 -14.25 -26.79 -1.71
C TYR A 56 -15.58 -26.17 -2.13
N THR A 57 -16.69 -26.74 -1.68
CA THR A 57 -18.02 -26.18 -1.90
C THR A 57 -18.18 -24.87 -1.13
N ALA A 58 -17.71 -24.83 0.12
CA ALA A 58 -17.76 -23.65 0.97
C ALA A 58 -16.94 -22.47 0.41
N VAL A 59 -15.76 -22.71 -0.18
CA VAL A 59 -14.98 -21.68 -0.88
C VAL A 59 -15.78 -21.03 -2.00
N SER A 60 -16.49 -21.83 -2.80
CA SER A 60 -17.30 -21.29 -3.88
C SER A 60 -18.49 -20.48 -3.35
N VAL A 61 -19.14 -20.94 -2.28
CA VAL A 61 -20.27 -20.22 -1.66
C VAL A 61 -19.80 -18.92 -1.00
N HIS A 62 -18.61 -18.90 -0.40
CA HIS A 62 -17.99 -17.69 0.14
C HIS A 62 -17.70 -16.66 -0.95
N ALA A 63 -17.17 -17.09 -2.10
CA ALA A 63 -16.98 -16.21 -3.25
C ALA A 63 -18.31 -15.64 -3.77
N GLU A 64 -19.39 -16.44 -3.75
CA GLU A 64 -20.74 -15.95 -4.07
C GLU A 64 -21.22 -14.87 -3.06
N LEU A 65 -21.00 -15.08 -1.75
CA LEU A 65 -21.32 -14.09 -0.71
C LEU A 65 -20.59 -12.76 -0.91
N MET A 66 -19.30 -12.78 -1.24
CA MET A 66 -18.51 -11.57 -1.48
C MET A 66 -19.08 -10.74 -2.63
N LYS A 67 -19.43 -11.41 -3.73
CA LYS A 67 -20.00 -10.78 -4.93
C LYS A 67 -21.38 -10.18 -4.66
N LEU A 68 -22.27 -10.94 -4.04
CA LEU A 68 -23.61 -10.47 -3.68
C LEU A 68 -23.54 -9.32 -2.67
N LYS A 69 -22.65 -9.39 -1.67
CA LYS A 69 -22.47 -8.34 -0.67
C LYS A 69 -21.95 -7.05 -1.31
N HIS A 70 -21.04 -7.15 -2.28
CA HIS A 70 -20.60 -5.99 -3.04
C HIS A 70 -21.76 -5.37 -3.83
N GLY A 71 -22.60 -6.18 -4.49
CA GLY A 71 -23.82 -5.69 -5.14
C GLY A 71 -24.76 -4.93 -4.20
N VAL A 72 -24.98 -5.44 -2.97
CA VAL A 72 -25.79 -4.73 -1.95
C VAL A 72 -25.17 -3.39 -1.59
N MET A 73 -23.85 -3.34 -1.35
CA MET A 73 -23.13 -2.10 -1.06
C MET A 73 -23.29 -1.07 -2.18
N LEU A 74 -23.14 -1.48 -3.45
CA LEU A 74 -23.33 -0.58 -4.59
C LEU A 74 -24.78 -0.04 -4.62
N ALA A 75 -25.77 -0.91 -4.41
CA ALA A 75 -27.18 -0.51 -4.41
C ALA A 75 -27.54 0.46 -3.27
N GLU A 76 -26.92 0.32 -2.11
CA GLU A 76 -27.19 1.09 -0.89
C GLU A 76 -26.43 2.43 -0.82
N SER A 77 -25.23 2.49 -1.41
CA SER A 77 -24.33 3.63 -1.23
C SER A 77 -24.02 4.38 -2.54
N GLN A 78 -23.96 3.68 -3.67
CA GLN A 78 -23.48 4.22 -4.96
C GLN A 78 -24.62 4.59 -5.91
N GLY A 79 -25.61 3.69 -6.04
CA GLY A 79 -26.81 3.89 -6.82
C GLY A 79 -27.04 2.87 -7.94
N SER A 80 -28.08 3.12 -8.74
CA SER A 80 -28.57 2.20 -9.77
C SER A 80 -27.60 2.06 -10.94
N THR A 81 -26.90 3.12 -11.31
CA THR A 81 -25.96 3.10 -12.44
C THR A 81 -24.76 2.19 -12.13
N ALA A 82 -24.16 2.38 -10.96
CA ALA A 82 -23.04 1.56 -10.49
C ALA A 82 -23.43 0.09 -10.31
N LEU A 83 -24.62 -0.15 -9.73
CA LEU A 83 -25.15 -1.50 -9.58
C LEU A 83 -25.36 -2.18 -10.95
N ARG A 84 -25.99 -1.49 -11.91
CA ARG A 84 -26.23 -2.03 -13.26
C ARG A 84 -24.92 -2.41 -13.95
N ALA A 85 -23.92 -1.53 -13.94
CA ALA A 85 -22.61 -1.81 -14.50
C ALA A 85 -21.98 -3.07 -13.86
N TYR A 86 -22.10 -3.21 -12.54
CA TYR A 86 -21.64 -4.40 -11.84
C TYR A 86 -22.39 -5.68 -12.24
N LEU A 87 -23.73 -5.63 -12.32
CA LEU A 87 -24.56 -6.78 -12.73
C LEU A 87 -24.21 -7.25 -14.14
N LEU A 88 -23.99 -6.32 -15.08
CA LEU A 88 -23.57 -6.62 -16.45
C LEU A 88 -22.18 -7.28 -16.48
N ARG A 89 -21.20 -6.73 -15.74
CA ARG A 89 -19.87 -7.34 -15.62
C ARG A 89 -19.95 -8.76 -15.05
N LEU A 90 -20.81 -8.97 -14.04
CA LEU A 90 -20.99 -10.27 -13.43
C LEU A 90 -21.64 -11.28 -14.40
N GLN A 91 -22.59 -10.83 -15.22
CA GLN A 91 -23.20 -11.62 -16.29
C GLN A 91 -22.16 -12.03 -17.34
N THR A 92 -21.32 -11.10 -17.79
CA THR A 92 -20.23 -11.38 -18.75
C THR A 92 -19.23 -12.38 -18.18
N GLU A 93 -18.82 -12.24 -16.90
CA GLU A 93 -17.95 -13.21 -16.24
C GLU A 93 -18.61 -14.59 -16.16
N GLY A 94 -19.91 -14.66 -15.84
CA GLY A 94 -20.66 -15.90 -15.74
C GLY A 94 -20.82 -16.63 -17.09
N GLN A 95 -20.97 -15.90 -18.20
CA GLN A 95 -21.10 -16.50 -19.53
C GLN A 95 -19.74 -16.83 -20.17
N GLY A 96 -18.68 -16.07 -19.88
CA GLY A 96 -17.35 -16.20 -20.48
C GLY A 96 -16.44 -17.27 -19.86
N GLY A 97 -16.99 -18.25 -19.13
CA GLY A 97 -16.19 -19.28 -18.47
C GLY A 97 -15.44 -18.79 -17.22
N GLY A 98 -15.87 -17.66 -16.62
CA GLY A 98 -15.30 -17.15 -15.38
C GLY A 98 -15.61 -18.03 -14.16
N SER A 99 -15.48 -17.47 -12.95
CA SER A 99 -15.54 -18.29 -11.73
C SER A 99 -16.87 -19.06 -11.58
N LYS A 100 -16.82 -20.26 -10.98
CA LYS A 100 -18.02 -21.07 -10.66
C LYS A 100 -19.05 -20.29 -9.83
N ALA A 101 -18.58 -19.35 -9.01
CA ALA A 101 -19.43 -18.44 -8.26
C ALA A 101 -20.27 -17.53 -9.18
N SER A 102 -19.63 -16.87 -10.16
CA SER A 102 -20.36 -16.01 -11.12
C SER A 102 -21.31 -16.80 -11.99
N GLN A 103 -20.90 -17.98 -12.46
CA GLN A 103 -21.78 -18.87 -13.23
C GLN A 103 -23.06 -19.21 -12.46
N ARG A 104 -22.95 -19.58 -11.18
CA ARG A 104 -24.09 -19.92 -10.33
C ARG A 104 -24.96 -18.72 -9.97
N ILE A 105 -24.37 -17.56 -9.72
CA ILE A 105 -25.13 -16.32 -9.50
C ILE A 105 -25.94 -15.99 -10.76
N CYS A 106 -25.32 -16.08 -11.94
CA CYS A 106 -26.00 -15.82 -13.21
C CYS A 106 -27.10 -16.85 -13.50
N ALA A 107 -26.95 -18.10 -13.08
CA ALA A 107 -28.00 -19.11 -13.23
C ALA A 107 -29.23 -18.88 -12.31
N ASP A 108 -29.14 -18.02 -11.29
CA ASP A 108 -30.24 -17.74 -10.38
C ASP A 108 -31.34 -16.90 -11.07
N ALA A 109 -32.58 -17.39 -11.06
CA ALA A 109 -33.72 -16.71 -11.69
C ALA A 109 -34.02 -15.32 -11.08
N ARG A 110 -33.65 -15.08 -9.81
CA ARG A 110 -33.79 -13.76 -9.19
C ARG A 110 -32.74 -12.79 -9.74
N PHE A 111 -31.52 -13.27 -9.97
CA PHE A 111 -30.47 -12.46 -10.60
C PHE A 111 -30.84 -12.06 -12.02
N GLN A 112 -31.32 -13.01 -12.83
CA GLN A 112 -31.76 -12.73 -14.21
C GLN A 112 -32.89 -11.70 -14.25
N ARG A 113 -33.88 -11.81 -13.35
CA ARG A 113 -34.93 -10.80 -13.22
C ARG A 113 -34.40 -9.44 -12.78
N LEU A 114 -33.43 -9.40 -11.86
CA LEU A 114 -32.81 -8.16 -11.41
C LEU A 114 -31.99 -7.50 -12.53
N LEU A 115 -31.26 -8.29 -13.32
CA LEU A 115 -30.51 -7.81 -14.47
C LEU A 115 -31.46 -7.21 -15.52
N ALA A 116 -32.52 -7.93 -15.88
CA ALA A 116 -33.54 -7.42 -16.81
C ALA A 116 -34.23 -6.15 -16.29
N LEU A 117 -34.53 -6.09 -14.98
CA LEU A 117 -35.06 -4.87 -14.36
C LEU A 117 -34.05 -3.72 -14.46
N SER A 118 -32.75 -4.00 -14.33
CA SER A 118 -31.72 -2.97 -14.37
C SER A 118 -31.63 -2.26 -15.72
N ASP A 119 -32.05 -2.88 -16.81
CA ASP A 119 -32.10 -2.24 -18.13
C ASP A 119 -33.14 -1.13 -18.22
N SER A 120 -34.14 -1.12 -17.34
CA SER A 120 -35.11 -0.02 -17.25
C SER A 120 -34.57 1.22 -16.53
N TRP A 121 -33.39 1.14 -15.89
CA TRP A 121 -32.81 2.25 -15.14
C TRP A 121 -32.08 3.21 -16.09
N THR A 122 -32.84 4.10 -16.73
CA THR A 122 -32.32 5.10 -17.68
C THR A 122 -31.70 6.31 -17.01
N ARG A 123 -31.98 6.53 -15.71
CA ARG A 123 -31.42 7.60 -14.88
C ARG A 123 -31.02 7.04 -13.52
N GLU A 124 -30.21 7.81 -12.80
CA GLU A 124 -29.87 7.48 -11.42
C GLU A 124 -31.12 7.56 -10.53
N ILE A 125 -31.36 6.51 -9.76
CA ILE A 125 -32.53 6.37 -8.88
C ILE A 125 -32.16 6.73 -7.44
N HIS A 126 -30.88 6.70 -7.10
CA HIS A 126 -30.42 6.94 -5.73
C HIS A 126 -30.55 8.42 -5.33
N PRO A 127 -31.13 8.73 -4.15
CA PRO A 127 -31.43 10.11 -3.74
C PRO A 127 -30.20 10.99 -3.49
N LYS A 128 -29.00 10.39 -3.44
CA LYS A 128 -27.76 11.16 -3.25
C LYS A 128 -27.45 12.08 -4.43
N ALA A 129 -27.72 11.67 -5.67
CA ALA A 129 -27.48 12.53 -6.83
C ALA A 129 -28.28 13.84 -6.71
N ASP A 130 -29.57 13.74 -6.37
CA ASP A 130 -30.42 14.91 -6.09
C ASP A 130 -29.94 15.72 -4.88
N ALA A 131 -29.47 15.04 -3.83
CA ALA A 131 -28.93 15.72 -2.66
C ALA A 131 -27.68 16.54 -3.00
N VAL A 132 -26.78 16.03 -3.84
CA VAL A 132 -25.60 16.77 -4.33
C VAL A 132 -26.06 18.01 -5.10
N VAL A 133 -26.98 17.86 -6.06
CA VAL A 133 -27.52 18.99 -6.84
C VAL A 133 -28.08 20.07 -5.91
N ARG A 134 -28.89 19.68 -4.90
CA ARG A 134 -29.48 20.61 -3.94
C ARG A 134 -28.40 21.34 -3.14
N ILE A 135 -27.44 20.61 -2.57
CA ILE A 135 -26.34 21.17 -1.78
C ILE A 135 -25.52 22.17 -2.59
N ILE A 136 -25.21 21.84 -3.84
CA ILE A 136 -24.42 22.72 -4.71
C ILE A 136 -25.23 23.96 -5.09
N ARG A 137 -26.52 23.82 -5.42
CA ARG A 137 -27.38 24.98 -5.70
C ARG A 137 -27.51 25.92 -4.51
N GLU A 138 -27.70 25.39 -3.30
CA GLU A 138 -27.74 26.20 -2.08
C GLU A 138 -26.44 26.99 -1.91
N GLN A 139 -25.29 26.33 -2.07
CA GLN A 139 -23.97 26.97 -2.00
C GLN A 139 -23.80 28.06 -3.07
N MET A 140 -24.19 27.79 -4.32
CA MET A 140 -24.06 28.75 -5.43
C MET A 140 -25.07 29.90 -5.34
N THR A 141 -26.20 29.70 -4.66
CA THR A 141 -27.17 30.78 -4.41
C THR A 141 -26.64 31.76 -3.38
N GLU A 142 -25.98 31.26 -2.33
CA GLU A 142 -25.36 32.09 -1.30
C GLU A 142 -24.03 32.71 -1.78
N PHE A 143 -23.28 31.96 -2.60
CA PHE A 143 -21.96 32.33 -3.09
C PHE A 143 -21.80 31.93 -4.57
N PRO A 144 -22.20 32.79 -5.53
CA PRO A 144 -22.24 32.48 -6.97
C PRO A 144 -20.91 32.02 -7.59
N ASP A 145 -19.78 32.51 -7.07
CA ASP A 145 -18.44 32.18 -7.56
C ASP A 145 -17.81 30.97 -6.84
N SER A 146 -18.61 30.20 -6.08
CA SER A 146 -18.11 29.05 -5.31
C SER A 146 -17.51 27.98 -6.21
N LYS A 147 -16.31 27.53 -5.83
CA LYS A 147 -15.67 26.35 -6.42
C LYS A 147 -15.97 25.12 -5.58
N VAL A 148 -16.58 24.12 -6.19
CA VAL A 148 -17.00 22.90 -5.51
C VAL A 148 -16.21 21.71 -6.03
N ILE A 149 -15.80 20.83 -5.13
CA ILE A 149 -15.28 19.50 -5.48
C ILE A 149 -16.17 18.41 -4.88
N VAL A 150 -16.52 17.42 -5.70
CA VAL A 150 -17.30 16.26 -5.28
C VAL A 150 -16.44 15.01 -5.43
N PHE A 151 -16.21 14.31 -4.33
CA PHE A 151 -15.47 13.05 -4.31
C PHE A 151 -16.41 11.86 -4.36
N VAL A 152 -16.09 10.92 -5.24
CA VAL A 152 -16.79 9.66 -5.50
C VAL A 152 -15.78 8.52 -5.50
N THR A 153 -16.14 7.31 -5.08
CA THR A 153 -15.17 6.20 -5.05
C THR A 153 -14.88 5.64 -6.44
N TYR A 154 -15.90 5.49 -7.28
CA TYR A 154 -15.79 4.80 -8.58
C TYR A 154 -15.85 5.75 -9.77
N ARG A 155 -15.09 5.43 -10.84
CA ARG A 155 -15.02 6.22 -12.08
C ARG A 155 -16.34 6.25 -12.83
N ASP A 156 -16.99 5.10 -12.97
CA ASP A 156 -18.32 4.99 -13.61
C ASP A 156 -19.33 5.94 -12.93
N SER A 157 -19.18 6.19 -11.62
CA SER A 157 -20.02 7.11 -10.85
C SER A 157 -19.64 8.58 -11.03
N VAL A 158 -18.38 8.88 -11.36
CA VAL A 158 -17.95 10.24 -11.72
C VAL A 158 -18.68 10.72 -12.96
N GLN A 159 -18.65 9.94 -14.04
CA GLN A 159 -19.25 10.36 -15.30
C GLN A 159 -20.76 10.55 -15.15
N MET A 160 -21.44 9.59 -14.52
CA MET A 160 -22.87 9.69 -14.20
C MET A 160 -23.19 10.98 -13.44
N LEU A 161 -22.43 11.31 -12.39
CA LEU A 161 -22.71 12.50 -11.60
C LEU A 161 -22.41 13.80 -12.36
N VAL A 162 -21.40 13.81 -13.22
CA VAL A 162 -21.11 14.94 -14.12
C VAL A 162 -22.27 15.18 -15.08
N ASP A 163 -22.80 14.13 -15.69
CA ASP A 163 -23.95 14.23 -16.60
C ASP A 163 -25.18 14.72 -15.84
N TYR A 164 -25.43 14.18 -14.65
CA TYR A 164 -26.55 14.58 -13.78
C TYR A 164 -26.48 16.07 -13.37
N LEU A 165 -25.29 16.56 -13.04
CA LEU A 165 -25.07 17.97 -12.69
C LEU A 165 -25.25 18.90 -13.91
N ASN A 166 -24.70 18.51 -15.07
CA ASN A 166 -24.82 19.30 -16.29
C ASN A 166 -26.29 19.37 -16.78
N GLU A 167 -27.04 18.26 -16.71
CA GLU A 167 -28.49 18.25 -16.98
C GLU A 167 -29.26 19.16 -16.01
N ALA A 168 -28.80 19.28 -14.77
CA ALA A 168 -29.35 20.17 -13.77
C ALA A 168 -28.92 21.65 -13.94
N GLY A 169 -28.16 21.97 -14.99
CA GLY A 169 -27.68 23.32 -15.30
C GLY A 169 -26.45 23.75 -14.49
N ILE A 170 -25.74 22.81 -13.86
CA ILE A 170 -24.54 23.06 -13.06
C ILE A 170 -23.34 22.59 -13.87
N SER A 171 -22.45 23.52 -14.24
CA SER A 171 -21.25 23.18 -15.02
C SER A 171 -20.30 22.30 -14.20
N ALA A 172 -20.18 21.03 -14.62
CA ALA A 172 -19.38 20.02 -13.94
C ALA A 172 -18.41 19.34 -14.91
N ARG A 173 -17.22 19.01 -14.41
CA ARG A 173 -16.20 18.27 -15.17
C ARG A 173 -15.63 17.09 -14.40
N ARG A 174 -15.39 15.99 -15.12
CA ARG A 174 -14.79 14.77 -14.58
C ARG A 174 -13.29 14.93 -14.33
N PHE A 175 -12.81 14.31 -13.26
CA PHE A 175 -11.39 14.27 -12.90
C PHE A 175 -11.00 12.89 -12.33
N VAL A 176 -10.37 12.05 -13.14
CA VAL A 176 -9.98 10.69 -12.77
C VAL A 176 -8.49 10.45 -13.03
N GLY A 177 -7.91 9.44 -12.39
CA GLY A 177 -6.52 9.03 -12.58
C GLY A 177 -6.17 8.56 -14.00
N GLN A 178 -4.88 8.30 -14.25
CA GLN A 178 -4.35 7.99 -15.58
C GLN A 178 -4.54 6.54 -16.03
N ALA A 179 -4.68 5.61 -15.07
CA ALA A 179 -4.81 4.19 -15.39
C ALA A 179 -6.01 3.93 -16.30
N SER A 180 -5.90 2.99 -17.24
CA SER A 180 -7.00 2.56 -18.13
C SER A 180 -7.47 1.13 -17.79
N ARG A 181 -7.31 0.70 -16.54
CA ARG A 181 -7.61 -0.67 -16.09
C ARG A 181 -9.13 -0.98 -15.99
N ASP A 182 -9.97 0.04 -15.95
CA ASP A 182 -11.44 -0.09 -15.88
C ASP A 182 -12.12 0.13 -17.23
N SER A 183 -13.43 -0.12 -17.31
CA SER A 183 -14.28 0.11 -18.50
C SER A 183 -14.19 1.53 -19.09
N GLU A 184 -13.75 2.52 -18.29
CA GLU A 184 -13.53 3.88 -18.73
C GLU A 184 -12.05 4.27 -18.76
N LYS A 185 -11.67 4.89 -19.88
CA LYS A 185 -10.33 5.46 -20.09
C LYS A 185 -10.08 6.60 -19.11
N GLY A 186 -8.98 6.49 -18.36
CA GLY A 186 -8.47 7.55 -17.48
C GLY A 186 -8.10 8.82 -18.25
N LEU A 187 -7.86 9.91 -17.52
CA LEU A 187 -7.39 11.16 -18.12
C LEU A 187 -5.87 11.11 -18.28
N SER A 188 -5.35 11.55 -19.43
CA SER A 188 -3.90 11.76 -19.58
C SER A 188 -3.42 12.89 -18.67
N GLN A 189 -2.13 12.93 -18.35
CA GLN A 189 -1.56 14.00 -17.53
C GLN A 189 -1.86 15.40 -18.10
N LYS A 190 -1.78 15.56 -19.43
CA LYS A 190 -2.14 16.81 -20.12
C LYS A 190 -3.61 17.19 -19.91
N GLN A 191 -4.52 16.21 -19.96
CA GLN A 191 -5.94 16.44 -19.72
C GLN A 191 -6.24 16.75 -18.24
N GLN A 192 -5.50 16.16 -17.30
CA GLN A 192 -5.62 16.45 -15.87
C GLN A 192 -5.16 17.88 -15.56
N ILE A 193 -4.02 18.30 -16.10
CA ILE A 193 -3.51 19.68 -15.96
C ILE A 193 -4.51 20.68 -16.55
N GLU A 194 -5.03 20.39 -17.75
CA GLU A 194 -6.00 21.26 -18.40
C GLU A 194 -7.30 21.37 -17.60
N ALA A 195 -7.84 20.26 -17.09
CA ALA A 195 -9.01 20.29 -16.21
C ALA A 195 -8.75 21.18 -14.98
N ILE A 196 -7.62 21.02 -14.29
CA ILE A 196 -7.29 21.87 -13.14
C ILE A 196 -7.18 23.34 -13.53
N ARG A 197 -6.58 23.67 -14.69
CA ARG A 197 -6.48 25.04 -15.21
C ARG A 197 -7.87 25.64 -15.43
N GLN A 198 -8.73 24.95 -16.16
CA GLN A 198 -10.11 25.36 -16.46
C GLN A 198 -10.94 25.55 -15.18
N PHE A 199 -10.76 24.68 -14.19
CA PHE A 199 -11.38 24.81 -12.87
C PHE A 199 -10.88 26.04 -12.09
N ARG A 200 -9.58 26.35 -12.19
CA ARG A 200 -8.99 27.55 -11.58
C ARG A 200 -9.54 28.83 -12.22
N GLU A 201 -9.74 28.82 -13.52
CA GLU A 201 -10.26 29.96 -14.29
C GLU A 201 -11.78 30.14 -14.17
N GLY A 202 -12.49 29.16 -13.61
CA GLY A 202 -13.94 29.23 -13.43
C GLY A 202 -14.75 28.88 -14.67
N GLU A 203 -14.14 28.19 -15.65
CA GLU A 203 -14.87 27.67 -16.83
C GLU A 203 -15.99 26.68 -16.42
N TYR A 204 -15.83 26.03 -15.26
CA TYR A 204 -16.86 25.24 -14.62
C TYR A 204 -16.79 25.34 -13.10
N ALA A 205 -17.94 25.23 -12.45
CA ALA A 205 -18.08 25.44 -11.01
C ALA A 205 -17.77 24.18 -10.18
N VAL A 206 -17.94 22.99 -10.78
CA VAL A 206 -17.83 21.72 -10.06
C VAL A 206 -16.80 20.78 -10.67
N LEU A 207 -15.88 20.28 -9.86
CA LEU A 207 -14.98 19.19 -10.21
C LEU A 207 -15.45 17.89 -9.54
N VAL A 208 -15.73 16.85 -10.33
CA VAL A 208 -16.11 15.53 -9.78
C VAL A 208 -14.93 14.57 -9.92
N ALA A 209 -14.43 14.06 -8.79
CA ALA A 209 -13.17 13.34 -8.73
C ALA A 209 -13.23 11.98 -8.03
N THR A 210 -12.43 11.01 -8.48
CA THR A 210 -12.16 9.81 -7.67
C THR A 210 -11.08 10.04 -6.62
N SER A 211 -10.99 9.17 -5.61
CA SER A 211 -9.92 9.16 -4.58
C SER A 211 -8.50 9.10 -5.16
N VAL A 212 -8.35 8.82 -6.45
CA VAL A 212 -7.09 8.90 -7.23
C VAL A 212 -6.65 10.36 -7.50
N GLY A 213 -7.31 11.35 -6.88
CA GLY A 213 -6.82 12.72 -6.79
C GLY A 213 -5.68 12.92 -5.77
N GLU A 214 -5.26 11.87 -5.05
CA GLU A 214 -4.25 11.96 -3.98
C GLU A 214 -2.78 11.99 -4.44
N GLU A 215 -2.45 11.57 -5.68
CA GLU A 215 -1.05 11.60 -6.15
C GLU A 215 -0.73 12.89 -6.93
N GLY A 216 -0.03 13.81 -6.27
CA GLY A 216 0.82 14.82 -6.92
C GLY A 216 0.12 16.00 -7.60
N LEU A 217 -1.20 16.16 -7.46
CA LEU A 217 -1.94 17.28 -8.08
C LEU A 217 -2.39 18.29 -7.03
N ASP A 218 -1.92 19.53 -7.17
CA ASP A 218 -2.29 20.69 -6.35
C ASP A 218 -3.72 21.14 -6.70
N ILE A 219 -4.71 20.47 -6.07
CA ILE A 219 -6.13 20.82 -6.21
C ILE A 219 -6.31 22.23 -5.61
N PRO A 220 -6.88 23.19 -6.37
CA PRO A 220 -7.02 24.57 -5.91
C PRO A 220 -7.93 24.66 -4.68
N ALA A 221 -7.80 25.76 -3.93
CA ALA A 221 -8.70 26.06 -2.82
C ALA A 221 -10.17 26.03 -3.30
N THR A 222 -10.99 25.24 -2.62
CA THR A 222 -12.42 25.06 -2.88
C THR A 222 -13.23 25.56 -1.70
N ASP A 223 -14.39 26.14 -1.98
CA ASP A 223 -15.31 26.68 -0.97
C ASP A 223 -16.19 25.59 -0.37
N LEU A 224 -16.45 24.53 -1.15
CA LEU A 224 -17.25 23.38 -0.72
C LEU A 224 -16.64 22.07 -1.23
N VAL A 225 -16.53 21.10 -0.31
CA VAL A 225 -16.14 19.72 -0.59
C VAL A 225 -17.30 18.81 -0.23
N VAL A 226 -17.76 17.99 -1.18
CA VAL A 226 -18.81 17.00 -0.96
C VAL A 226 -18.26 15.60 -1.14
N PHE A 227 -18.40 14.74 -0.14
CA PHE A 227 -18.13 13.31 -0.25
C PHE A 227 -19.43 12.57 -0.54
N TYR A 228 -19.50 11.91 -1.71
CA TYR A 228 -20.68 11.19 -2.17
C TYR A 228 -20.95 9.93 -1.35
N GLU A 229 -19.90 9.26 -0.88
CA GLU A 229 -19.97 8.25 0.18
C GLU A 229 -19.01 8.52 1.32
N SER A 230 -19.23 7.82 2.44
CA SER A 230 -18.36 7.88 3.60
C SER A 230 -17.04 7.17 3.30
N VAL A 231 -15.97 7.96 3.15
CA VAL A 231 -14.63 7.48 2.87
C VAL A 231 -13.85 7.29 4.19
N PRO A 232 -13.44 6.06 4.56
CA PRO A 232 -12.75 5.79 5.81
C PRO A 232 -11.28 6.18 5.72
N SER A 233 -10.99 7.45 6.03
CA SER A 233 -9.67 8.05 6.36
C SER A 233 -8.86 8.81 5.30
N GLU A 234 -9.35 9.02 4.08
CA GLU A 234 -8.62 9.66 2.97
C GLU A 234 -8.85 11.18 2.81
N VAL A 235 -9.18 11.92 3.87
CA VAL A 235 -9.42 13.39 3.80
C VAL A 235 -8.25 14.22 4.35
N ARG A 236 -7.11 13.59 4.66
CA ARG A 236 -5.94 14.29 5.22
C ARG A 236 -5.30 15.29 4.24
N SER A 237 -5.47 15.13 2.93
CA SER A 237 -4.95 16.06 1.92
C SER A 237 -5.76 17.36 1.81
N ILE A 238 -7.08 17.29 2.01
CA ILE A 238 -8.01 18.43 1.88
C ILE A 238 -7.99 19.33 3.14
N GLN A 239 -7.47 18.82 4.28
CA GLN A 239 -7.28 19.57 5.52
C GLN A 239 -5.95 20.34 5.59
N ARG A 240 -5.35 20.77 4.47
CA ARG A 240 -4.36 21.85 4.53
C ARG A 240 -5.09 23.18 4.74
N LYS A 241 -5.43 23.46 6.01
CA LYS A 241 -5.69 24.81 6.51
C LYS A 241 -4.53 25.70 6.06
N GLY A 242 -4.85 26.64 5.18
CA GLY A 242 -4.00 27.79 4.88
C GLY A 242 -3.10 27.61 3.68
N ARG A 243 -3.62 28.00 2.50
CA ARG A 243 -2.86 28.82 1.52
C ARG A 243 -3.80 29.88 0.92
N THR A 244 -3.92 30.97 1.70
CA THR A 244 -4.18 32.39 1.37
C THR A 244 -5.24 32.77 0.32
N GLY A 245 -6.30 33.46 0.79
CA GLY A 245 -6.85 34.59 0.01
C GLY A 245 -8.37 34.76 -0.14
N ARG A 246 -9.21 34.54 0.90
CA ARG A 246 -10.48 35.25 1.22
C ARG A 246 -11.16 34.58 2.43
N ASN A 247 -11.91 35.36 3.21
CA ASN A 247 -12.49 35.01 4.52
C ASN A 247 -13.68 34.02 4.43
N THR A 248 -13.50 32.83 3.86
CA THR A 248 -14.51 31.77 3.91
C THR A 248 -13.82 30.47 4.29
N SER A 249 -14.13 29.95 5.49
CA SER A 249 -13.72 28.60 5.88
C SER A 249 -14.42 27.61 4.95
N GLY A 250 -13.68 26.88 4.13
CA GLY A 250 -14.26 25.86 3.24
C GLY A 250 -15.15 24.87 3.99
N LYS A 251 -16.34 24.62 3.45
CA LYS A 251 -17.36 23.73 4.02
C LYS A 251 -17.11 22.30 3.53
N VAL A 252 -17.20 21.31 4.43
CA VAL A 252 -17.11 19.89 4.05
C VAL A 252 -18.41 19.20 4.40
N ILE A 253 -18.99 18.47 3.44
CA ILE A 253 -20.23 17.71 3.61
C ILE A 253 -19.97 16.27 3.22
N VAL A 254 -20.42 15.33 4.06
CA VAL A 254 -20.38 13.89 3.77
C VAL A 254 -21.80 13.38 3.66
N LEU A 255 -22.12 12.75 2.53
CA LEU A 255 -23.42 12.13 2.31
C LEU A 255 -23.47 10.71 2.89
N ILE A 256 -24.58 10.41 3.54
CA ILE A 256 -24.82 9.14 4.23
C ILE A 256 -26.23 8.68 3.90
N THR A 257 -26.37 7.47 3.36
CA THR A 257 -27.70 6.85 3.22
C THR A 257 -28.14 6.29 4.58
N LYS A 258 -29.32 6.71 5.05
CA LYS A 258 -29.86 6.26 6.34
C LYS A 258 -30.16 4.76 6.30
N GLY A 259 -29.82 4.04 7.37
CA GLY A 259 -30.09 2.61 7.51
C GLY A 259 -29.26 1.71 6.58
N THR A 260 -28.15 2.20 6.04
CA THR A 260 -27.22 1.41 5.22
C THR A 260 -25.83 1.30 5.88
N ALA A 261 -24.92 0.59 5.22
CA ALA A 261 -23.54 0.49 5.65
C ALA A 261 -22.85 1.86 5.85
N ASP A 262 -23.28 2.92 5.16
CA ASP A 262 -22.72 4.28 5.26
C ASP A 262 -22.73 4.81 6.70
N GLU A 263 -23.76 4.49 7.49
CA GLU A 263 -23.86 4.92 8.88
C GLU A 263 -22.73 4.33 9.73
N THR A 264 -22.36 3.08 9.48
CA THR A 264 -21.26 2.41 10.19
C THR A 264 -19.93 3.11 9.90
N PHE A 265 -19.69 3.51 8.65
CA PHE A 265 -18.50 4.27 8.27
C PHE A 265 -18.46 5.66 8.91
N ARG A 266 -19.61 6.33 9.10
CA ARG A 266 -19.71 7.58 9.88
C ARG A 266 -19.26 7.38 11.33
N TRP A 267 -19.70 6.31 11.99
CA TRP A 267 -19.30 6.03 13.37
C TRP A 267 -17.80 5.76 13.50
N VAL A 268 -17.24 4.97 12.59
CA VAL A 268 -15.80 4.68 12.55
C VAL A 268 -14.98 5.94 12.26
N SER A 269 -15.41 6.76 11.29
CA SER A 269 -14.75 8.02 10.94
C SER A 269 -14.80 9.02 12.11
N ASN A 270 -15.97 9.24 12.70
CA ASN A 270 -16.13 10.10 13.88
C ASN A 270 -15.36 9.59 15.10
N ALA A 271 -15.25 8.26 15.29
CA ALA A 271 -14.46 7.68 16.37
C ALA A 271 -12.96 7.90 16.15
N LYS A 272 -12.47 7.70 14.92
CA LYS A 272 -11.09 7.98 14.52
C LYS A 272 -10.77 9.47 14.61
N GLU A 273 -11.68 10.35 14.19
CA GLU A 273 -11.53 11.81 14.28
C GLU A 273 -11.53 12.28 15.73
N LYS A 274 -12.46 11.81 16.57
CA LYS A 274 -12.44 12.10 18.01
C LYS A 274 -11.18 11.55 18.69
N GLN A 275 -10.67 10.40 18.26
CA GLN A 275 -9.40 9.86 18.75
C GLN A 275 -8.21 10.72 18.32
N MET A 276 -8.20 11.22 17.08
CA MET A 276 -7.19 12.15 16.57
C MET A 276 -7.24 13.50 17.30
N LEU A 277 -8.41 14.11 17.44
CA LEU A 277 -8.61 15.37 18.17
C LEU A 277 -8.26 15.24 19.65
N LYS A 278 -8.58 14.11 20.29
CA LYS A 278 -8.13 13.81 21.65
C LYS A 278 -6.62 13.64 21.72
N GLY A 279 -5.99 13.02 20.74
CA GLY A 279 -4.53 12.91 20.65
C GLY A 279 -3.83 14.27 20.49
N VAL A 280 -4.35 15.13 19.61
CA VAL A 280 -3.86 16.50 19.38
C VAL A 280 -4.09 17.39 20.60
N SER A 281 -5.25 17.27 21.26
CA SER A 281 -5.55 18.01 22.49
C SER A 281 -4.71 17.53 23.68
N ALA A 282 -4.46 16.22 23.79
CA ALA A 282 -3.60 15.62 24.80
C ALA A 282 -2.13 16.05 24.65
N MET A 283 -1.65 16.15 23.40
CA MET A 283 -0.34 16.74 23.06
C MET A 283 -0.26 18.23 23.42
N ARG A 284 -1.34 18.99 23.21
CA ARG A 284 -1.39 20.43 23.55
C ARG A 284 -1.51 20.72 25.05
N SER A 285 -2.11 19.81 25.82
CA SER A 285 -2.31 20.00 27.27
C SER A 285 -1.24 19.32 28.13
N GLY A 286 -0.19 18.74 27.54
CA GLY A 286 0.85 18.00 28.28
C GLY A 286 0.32 16.81 29.09
N LYS A 287 -0.92 16.37 28.83
CA LYS A 287 -1.57 15.25 29.51
C LYS A 287 -1.72 14.13 28.51
N VAL A 288 -0.69 13.31 28.37
CA VAL A 288 -0.83 12.00 27.74
C VAL A 288 -1.80 11.18 28.60
N PRO A 289 -2.98 10.77 28.11
CA PRO A 289 -3.79 9.82 28.84
C PRO A 289 -3.09 8.47 28.76
N ALA A 290 -2.59 7.97 29.89
CA ALA A 290 -2.17 6.59 30.01
C ALA A 290 -3.36 5.69 29.66
N ARG A 291 -3.35 5.07 28.47
CA ARG A 291 -4.29 3.98 28.17
C ARG A 291 -3.78 2.74 28.89
N GLN A 292 -4.38 2.45 30.05
CA GLN A 292 -4.42 1.09 30.58
C GLN A 292 -5.17 0.21 29.57
N PHE A 293 -4.45 -0.66 28.88
CA PHE A 293 -5.05 -1.86 28.31
C PHE A 293 -5.35 -2.82 29.46
N THR A 294 -6.62 -2.96 29.82
CA THR A 294 -7.06 -4.04 30.72
C THR A 294 -7.08 -5.35 29.93
N VAL A 295 -6.10 -6.21 30.19
CA VAL A 295 -6.12 -7.62 29.82
C VAL A 295 -7.09 -8.33 30.80
N PRO A 296 -8.05 -9.15 30.35
CA PRO A 296 -8.82 -10.00 31.25
C PRO A 296 -7.88 -11.00 31.93
N ALA A 297 -7.94 -11.04 33.25
CA ALA A 297 -7.08 -11.85 34.10
C ALA A 297 -7.21 -13.37 33.83
N ALA A 298 -6.06 -14.03 33.81
CA ALA A 298 -5.92 -15.42 34.23
C ALA A 298 -4.70 -15.53 35.14
N GLY A 299 -4.95 -15.76 36.44
CA GLY A 299 -4.09 -16.50 37.37
C GLY A 299 -2.81 -15.84 37.90
N ASP A 300 -2.90 -15.37 39.15
CA ASP A 300 -1.91 -15.44 40.23
C ASP A 300 -0.41 -15.16 39.94
N ALA A 301 0.10 -14.04 40.46
CA ALA A 301 0.93 -14.00 41.68
C ALA A 301 1.49 -12.59 41.98
N SER A 302 1.26 -12.17 43.23
CA SER A 302 1.81 -11.05 44.04
C SER A 302 3.27 -10.65 43.77
N TYR A 303 3.72 -9.39 43.85
CA TYR A 303 3.85 -8.43 44.98
C TYR A 303 4.18 -7.05 44.35
N GLY A 304 3.91 -5.83 44.84
CA GLY A 304 3.92 -5.21 46.17
C GLY A 304 4.18 -3.71 45.96
N VAL A 305 3.51 -2.84 46.72
CA VAL A 305 3.39 -1.38 46.49
C VAL A 305 4.43 -0.57 47.28
N SER A 306 5.02 0.46 46.67
CA SER A 306 5.38 1.76 47.30
C SER A 306 5.64 2.75 46.15
N GLY A 307 5.42 4.06 46.18
CA GLY A 307 4.99 5.03 47.16
C GLY A 307 5.08 6.36 46.40
N GLN A 308 3.99 7.10 46.34
CA GLN A 308 3.80 8.26 45.48
C GLN A 308 4.62 9.47 45.98
N GLN A 309 5.44 10.08 45.13
CA GLN A 309 5.93 11.45 45.31
C GLN A 309 5.34 12.37 44.22
N THR A 310 4.89 13.54 44.66
CA THR A 310 4.08 14.51 43.93
C THR A 310 4.91 15.53 43.15
N LEU A 311 4.27 16.10 42.13
CA LEU A 311 4.70 17.08 41.10
C LEU A 311 5.39 18.40 41.54
N ALA A 312 5.83 18.54 42.79
CA ALA A 312 6.49 19.77 43.28
C ALA A 312 8.03 19.72 43.17
N ASP A 313 8.65 18.54 43.06
CA ASP A 313 10.11 18.38 43.05
C ASP A 313 10.74 18.39 41.64
N LEU A 314 9.95 18.60 40.58
CA LEU A 314 10.44 18.56 39.18
C LEU A 314 10.60 19.95 38.53
N VAL A 315 10.42 21.03 39.28
CA VAL A 315 10.71 22.38 38.82
C VAL A 315 11.88 22.92 39.65
N LEU A 316 13.05 22.97 39.02
CA LEU A 316 14.38 23.38 39.53
C LEU A 316 15.31 22.25 39.99
N ALA A 317 15.62 21.32 39.08
CA ALA A 317 16.95 20.73 39.02
C ALA A 317 17.55 21.06 37.65
N LYS A 318 18.73 21.69 37.67
CA LYS A 318 19.61 21.91 36.52
C LYS A 318 20.09 20.56 35.97
N PRO A 319 20.56 20.51 34.71
CA PRO A 319 20.66 19.28 33.94
C PRO A 319 21.67 18.32 34.57
N GLU A 320 21.26 17.06 34.74
CA GLU A 320 22.17 15.94 34.85
C GLU A 320 22.26 15.31 33.46
N GLU A 321 23.49 15.19 32.97
CA GLU A 321 23.88 14.72 31.65
C GLU A 321 23.79 13.18 31.53
N GLU A 322 23.52 12.72 30.29
CA GLU A 322 23.75 11.38 29.68
C GLU A 322 22.81 10.22 30.12
N ASP A 323 22.14 9.47 29.22
CA ASP A 323 22.58 8.96 27.91
C ASP A 323 21.83 9.50 26.68
N ASP A 324 22.58 9.99 25.69
CA ASP A 324 22.14 10.24 24.31
C ASP A 324 21.80 8.92 23.59
N GLU A 325 20.52 8.50 23.59
CA GLU A 325 20.02 7.56 22.57
C GLU A 325 19.62 8.35 21.31
N GLU A 326 20.52 8.40 20.33
CA GLU A 326 20.19 8.88 18.99
C GLU A 326 19.04 8.07 18.39
N HIS A 327 17.88 8.71 18.22
CA HIS A 327 16.78 8.14 17.45
C HIS A 327 17.27 7.77 16.03
N PRO A 328 17.11 6.50 15.59
CA PRO A 328 17.73 6.02 14.37
C PRO A 328 17.05 6.61 13.12
N ALA A 329 17.86 6.98 12.13
CA ALA A 329 17.39 7.55 10.88
C ALA A 329 16.94 6.47 9.89
N VAL A 330 15.81 6.70 9.23
CA VAL A 330 15.27 5.85 8.16
C VAL A 330 14.84 6.74 6.99
N ILE A 331 15.37 6.45 5.82
CA ILE A 331 14.96 7.08 4.56
C ILE A 331 13.87 6.21 3.94
N ILE A 332 12.78 6.83 3.49
CA ILE A 332 11.66 6.14 2.85
C ILE A 332 11.53 6.66 1.42
N ASP A 333 11.40 5.74 0.46
CA ASP A 333 11.11 6.13 -0.93
C ASP A 333 9.72 6.79 -1.00
N ASN A 334 9.64 7.89 -1.73
CA ASN A 334 8.40 8.64 -1.92
C ASN A 334 7.21 7.79 -2.42
N ARG A 335 7.47 6.68 -3.13
CA ARG A 335 6.45 5.74 -3.64
C ARG A 335 5.82 4.87 -2.54
N GLU A 336 6.49 4.69 -1.41
CA GLU A 336 6.10 3.73 -0.37
C GLU A 336 5.30 4.38 0.79
N MET A 337 5.04 5.69 0.71
CA MET A 337 4.30 6.45 1.73
C MET A 337 2.84 6.03 1.94
N GLN A 338 2.28 5.23 1.03
CA GLN A 338 0.93 4.68 1.14
C GLN A 338 0.85 3.41 2.01
N ALA A 339 2.00 2.82 2.36
CA ALA A 339 2.06 1.68 3.26
C ALA A 339 1.75 2.09 4.71
N LYS A 340 1.34 1.13 5.56
CA LYS A 340 1.18 1.36 7.00
C LYS A 340 2.52 1.40 7.77
N VAL A 341 3.60 0.95 7.12
CA VAL A 341 4.94 0.79 7.71
C VAL A 341 5.55 2.14 8.14
N PRO A 342 5.49 3.23 7.36
CA PRO A 342 5.94 4.57 7.81
C PRO A 342 5.25 5.07 9.09
N GLU A 343 3.94 4.82 9.24
CA GLU A 343 3.20 5.19 10.46
C GLU A 343 3.74 4.43 11.68
N HIS A 344 3.97 3.12 11.53
CA HIS A 344 4.55 2.29 12.59
C HIS A 344 5.99 2.68 12.92
N LEU A 345 6.82 3.01 11.93
CA LEU A 345 8.19 3.51 12.13
C LEU A 345 8.23 4.84 12.89
N SER A 346 7.30 5.75 12.59
CA SER A 346 7.20 7.02 13.32
C SER A 346 6.77 6.81 14.77
N ASN A 347 5.83 5.89 15.02
CA ASN A 347 5.40 5.52 16.38
C ASN A 347 6.52 4.84 17.19
N LEU A 348 7.45 4.17 16.53
CA LEU A 348 8.65 3.59 17.16
C LEU A 348 9.74 4.64 17.47
N GLY A 349 9.56 5.89 17.02
CA GLY A 349 10.50 6.98 17.29
C GLY A 349 11.65 7.08 16.28
N ALA A 350 11.52 6.53 15.06
CA ALA A 350 12.52 6.72 14.01
C ALA A 350 12.53 8.16 13.49
N LYS A 351 13.71 8.69 13.16
CA LYS A 351 13.85 9.95 12.39
C LYS A 351 13.64 9.63 10.91
N ILE A 352 12.46 9.97 10.38
CA ILE A 352 12.09 9.66 9.00
C ILE A 352 12.49 10.80 8.05
N SER A 353 13.20 10.49 6.98
CA SER A 353 13.37 11.37 5.81
C SER A 353 12.72 10.75 4.57
N LEU A 354 12.25 11.60 3.65
CA LEU A 354 11.61 11.19 2.41
C LEU A 354 12.50 11.57 1.23
N GLU A 355 12.94 10.58 0.48
CA GLU A 355 13.85 10.77 -0.66
C GLU A 355 13.41 9.89 -1.83
N HIS A 356 13.96 10.13 -3.01
CA HIS A 356 13.78 9.21 -4.13
C HIS A 356 14.94 8.22 -4.13
N LEU A 357 14.68 6.96 -3.82
CA LEU A 357 15.71 5.92 -3.81
C LEU A 357 15.86 5.34 -5.22
N PRO A 358 17.11 5.16 -5.70
CA PRO A 358 17.36 4.59 -7.03
C PRO A 358 16.88 3.12 -7.14
N ALA A 359 16.85 2.39 -6.02
CA ALA A 359 16.29 1.06 -5.86
C ALA A 359 15.84 0.87 -4.40
N GLY A 360 14.92 -0.06 -4.14
CA GLY A 360 14.40 -0.31 -2.79
C GLY A 360 13.38 0.72 -2.29
N ASP A 361 12.70 0.36 -1.20
CA ASP A 361 11.60 1.14 -0.63
C ASP A 361 12.01 1.86 0.66
N TYR A 362 12.94 1.29 1.44
CA TYR A 362 13.45 1.89 2.67
C TYR A 362 14.97 1.77 2.73
N ALA A 363 15.64 2.79 3.24
CA ALA A 363 17.06 2.71 3.60
C ALA A 363 17.26 2.98 5.09
N ALA A 364 17.96 2.07 5.75
CA ALA A 364 18.33 2.14 7.16
C ALA A 364 19.87 2.08 7.26
N GLY A 365 20.52 3.23 7.18
CA GLY A 365 21.98 3.32 7.08
C GLY A 365 22.47 2.63 5.80
N ARG A 366 23.33 1.62 5.93
CA ARG A 366 23.86 0.84 4.78
C ARG A 366 22.95 -0.29 4.30
N VAL A 367 21.80 -0.48 4.95
CA VAL A 367 20.82 -1.52 4.61
C VAL A 367 19.77 -0.91 3.69
N LEU A 368 19.63 -1.47 2.50
CA LEU A 368 18.57 -1.12 1.56
C LEU A 368 17.53 -2.22 1.54
N ILE A 369 16.26 -1.85 1.68
CA ILE A 369 15.16 -2.76 1.96
C ILE A 369 14.11 -2.63 0.88
N GLU A 370 13.84 -3.72 0.18
CA GLU A 370 12.68 -3.87 -0.71
C GLU A 370 11.57 -4.59 0.06
N ARG A 371 10.38 -3.99 0.13
CA ARG A 371 9.20 -4.59 0.75
C ARG A 371 8.26 -5.10 -0.34
N LYS A 372 7.88 -6.37 -0.26
CA LYS A 372 6.83 -6.93 -1.11
C LYS A 372 5.80 -7.66 -0.28
N THR A 373 4.53 -7.54 -0.64
CA THR A 373 3.53 -8.48 -0.11
C THR A 373 3.73 -9.85 -0.75
N ILE A 374 3.22 -10.91 -0.11
CA ILE A 374 3.21 -12.26 -0.70
C ILE A 374 2.58 -12.27 -2.10
N GLN A 375 1.53 -11.47 -2.33
CA GLN A 375 0.87 -11.40 -3.63
C GLN A 375 1.79 -10.73 -4.67
N ASP A 376 2.40 -9.59 -4.34
CA ASP A 376 3.29 -8.87 -5.26
C ASP A 376 4.55 -9.67 -5.58
N PHE A 377 5.10 -10.39 -4.59
CA PHE A 377 6.23 -11.30 -4.78
C PHE A 377 5.91 -12.40 -5.80
N VAL A 378 4.70 -12.94 -5.73
CA VAL A 378 4.23 -13.97 -6.66
C VAL A 378 3.91 -13.40 -8.04
N ASP A 379 3.25 -12.25 -8.12
CA ASP A 379 2.91 -11.61 -9.39
C ASP A 379 4.19 -11.24 -10.16
N THR A 380 5.19 -10.68 -9.48
CA THR A 380 6.50 -10.35 -10.07
C THR A 380 7.32 -11.60 -10.48
N LEU A 381 7.10 -12.74 -9.82
CA LEU A 381 7.68 -14.02 -10.23
C LEU A 381 7.07 -14.54 -11.54
N VAL A 382 5.75 -14.40 -11.72
CA VAL A 382 5.04 -14.82 -12.94
C VAL A 382 5.43 -13.92 -14.12
N ASP A 383 5.50 -12.62 -13.88
CA ASP A 383 5.83 -11.61 -14.90
C ASP A 383 7.34 -11.57 -15.23
N ARG A 384 8.17 -12.39 -14.56
CA ARG A 384 9.64 -12.51 -14.70
C ARG A 384 10.45 -11.26 -14.37
N ASP A 385 9.84 -10.24 -13.78
CA ASP A 385 10.51 -8.98 -13.44
C ASP A 385 11.22 -9.02 -12.07
N LEU A 386 10.87 -9.99 -11.22
CA LEU A 386 11.44 -10.12 -9.87
C LEU A 386 12.98 -10.17 -9.86
N PHE A 387 13.60 -10.90 -10.80
CA PHE A 387 15.06 -11.00 -10.87
C PHE A 387 15.73 -9.68 -11.28
N GLY A 388 15.07 -8.85 -12.10
CA GLY A 388 15.56 -7.52 -12.45
C GLY A 388 15.58 -6.60 -11.23
N GLN A 389 14.53 -6.64 -10.42
CA GLN A 389 14.40 -5.85 -9.20
C GLN A 389 15.40 -6.31 -8.11
N VAL A 390 15.53 -7.62 -7.91
CA VAL A 390 16.52 -8.20 -6.98
C VAL A 390 17.95 -7.81 -7.40
N LYS A 391 18.24 -7.85 -8.70
CA LYS A 391 19.54 -7.43 -9.23
C LYS A 391 19.79 -5.94 -9.00
N ALA A 392 18.82 -5.07 -9.30
CA ALA A 392 18.93 -3.64 -9.07
C ALA A 392 19.14 -3.31 -7.58
N LEU A 393 18.44 -4.01 -6.68
CA LEU A 393 18.61 -3.91 -5.23
C LEU A 393 20.03 -4.31 -4.80
N ALA A 394 20.53 -5.45 -5.30
CA ALA A 394 21.85 -5.97 -4.98
C ALA A 394 22.99 -5.07 -5.51
N GLU A 395 22.83 -4.47 -6.69
CA GLU A 395 23.82 -3.56 -7.27
C GLU A 395 23.83 -2.18 -6.59
N SER A 396 22.71 -1.77 -5.98
CA SER A 396 22.55 -0.44 -5.37
C SER A 396 22.92 -0.38 -3.89
N ALA A 397 23.17 -1.52 -3.23
CA ALA A 397 23.33 -1.58 -1.78
C ALA A 397 24.46 -2.50 -1.31
N ILE A 398 25.13 -2.05 -0.25
CA ILE A 398 26.14 -2.87 0.46
C ILE A 398 25.46 -4.02 1.23
N ARG A 399 24.24 -3.79 1.74
CA ARG A 399 23.45 -4.80 2.44
C ARG A 399 22.00 -4.82 1.91
N PRO A 400 21.74 -5.51 0.80
CA PRO A 400 20.39 -5.64 0.26
C PRO A 400 19.55 -6.61 1.11
N VAL A 401 18.36 -6.18 1.49
CA VAL A 401 17.37 -6.98 2.22
C VAL A 401 16.06 -6.94 1.47
N MET A 402 15.44 -8.10 1.28
CA MET A 402 14.08 -8.20 0.79
C MET A 402 13.18 -8.69 1.92
N ILE A 403 12.16 -7.92 2.26
CA ILE A 403 11.13 -8.28 3.24
C ILE A 403 9.87 -8.70 2.49
N VAL A 404 9.47 -9.96 2.66
CA VAL A 404 8.20 -10.49 2.17
C VAL A 404 7.17 -10.45 3.30
N GLU A 405 6.13 -9.63 3.11
CA GLU A 405 5.05 -9.44 4.08
C GLU A 405 3.88 -10.40 3.82
N GLY A 406 3.62 -11.27 4.80
CA GLY A 406 2.47 -12.15 4.90
C GLY A 406 2.67 -13.20 6.00
N GLY A 407 1.56 -13.63 6.61
CA GLY A 407 1.52 -14.34 7.90
C GLY A 407 2.36 -15.61 8.03
N SER A 408 2.73 -16.28 6.93
CA SER A 408 3.64 -17.43 6.96
C SER A 408 4.34 -17.66 5.61
N ILE A 409 5.52 -18.27 5.64
CA ILE A 409 6.17 -18.83 4.44
C ILE A 409 5.31 -19.91 3.77
N ALA A 410 4.42 -20.57 4.53
CA ALA A 410 3.44 -21.51 3.99
C ALA A 410 2.48 -20.83 3.01
N ASP A 411 2.14 -19.56 3.24
CA ASP A 411 1.22 -18.80 2.40
C ASP A 411 1.79 -18.56 1.00
N LEU A 412 3.12 -18.57 0.83
CA LEU A 412 3.74 -18.54 -0.51
C LEU A 412 3.46 -19.83 -1.29
N TYR A 413 3.48 -20.97 -0.63
CA TYR A 413 3.28 -22.28 -1.25
C TYR A 413 1.81 -22.65 -1.50
N ASP A 414 0.89 -21.98 -0.79
CA ASP A 414 -0.55 -22.22 -0.89
C ASP A 414 -1.24 -21.42 -2.03
N LEU A 415 -0.48 -20.61 -2.77
CA LEU A 415 -0.98 -19.82 -3.89
C LEU A 415 -1.21 -20.67 -5.15
N ARG A 416 -2.35 -20.44 -5.81
CA ARG A 416 -2.73 -21.18 -7.02
C ARG A 416 -1.82 -20.79 -8.20
N ASN A 417 -1.55 -21.77 -9.07
CA ASN A 417 -0.87 -21.62 -10.37
C ASN A 417 0.66 -21.46 -10.37
N ILE A 418 1.34 -21.61 -9.23
CA ILE A 418 2.81 -21.67 -9.21
C ILE A 418 3.26 -22.98 -8.59
N HIS A 419 4.17 -23.67 -9.28
CA HIS A 419 4.74 -24.89 -8.77
C HIS A 419 5.62 -24.59 -7.54
N PRO A 420 5.51 -25.32 -6.40
CA PRO A 420 6.29 -25.04 -5.19
C PRO A 420 7.80 -24.99 -5.41
N ASN A 421 8.33 -25.80 -6.33
CA ASN A 421 9.75 -25.77 -6.67
C ASN A 421 10.16 -24.48 -7.40
N ALA A 422 9.28 -23.81 -8.15
CA ALA A 422 9.59 -22.51 -8.75
C ALA A 422 9.82 -21.48 -7.65
N ILE A 423 8.97 -21.46 -6.62
CA ILE A 423 9.14 -20.60 -5.45
C ILE A 423 10.44 -20.93 -4.72
N ARG A 424 10.71 -22.21 -4.40
CA ARG A 424 11.96 -22.62 -3.73
C ARG A 424 13.20 -22.21 -4.52
N ASN A 425 13.19 -22.39 -5.83
CA ASN A 425 14.31 -22.02 -6.70
C ASN A 425 14.51 -20.50 -6.73
N THR A 426 13.42 -19.72 -6.77
CA THR A 426 13.50 -18.26 -6.69
C THR A 426 14.06 -17.80 -5.35
N LEU A 427 13.55 -18.32 -4.23
CA LEU A 427 14.04 -17.95 -2.89
C LEU A 427 15.52 -18.34 -2.73
N ALA A 428 15.92 -19.53 -3.22
CA ALA A 428 17.30 -19.97 -3.22
C ALA A 428 18.19 -19.08 -4.08
N SER A 429 17.73 -18.67 -5.27
CA SER A 429 18.49 -17.79 -6.17
C SER A 429 18.66 -16.38 -5.57
N ILE A 430 17.61 -15.81 -4.98
CA ILE A 430 17.69 -14.51 -4.29
C ILE A 430 18.74 -14.55 -3.18
N ALA A 431 18.72 -15.61 -2.36
CA ALA A 431 19.63 -15.74 -1.22
C ALA A 431 21.07 -16.14 -1.62
N ALA A 432 21.26 -16.97 -2.64
CA ALA A 432 22.55 -17.56 -2.97
C ALA A 432 23.25 -16.91 -4.17
N ASP A 433 22.50 -16.54 -5.22
CA ASP A 433 23.07 -16.02 -6.46
C ASP A 433 23.20 -14.49 -6.41
N TYR A 434 22.24 -13.80 -5.80
CA TYR A 434 22.20 -12.34 -5.70
C TYR A 434 22.65 -11.79 -4.34
N ASP A 435 22.98 -12.67 -3.38
CA ASP A 435 23.39 -12.33 -2.00
C ASP A 435 22.43 -11.36 -1.28
N VAL A 436 21.12 -11.49 -1.56
CA VAL A 436 20.08 -10.67 -0.92
C VAL A 436 19.52 -11.40 0.30
N SER A 437 19.58 -10.73 1.45
CA SER A 437 19.02 -11.28 2.69
C SER A 437 17.50 -11.29 2.64
N LEU A 438 16.90 -12.46 2.75
CA LEU A 438 15.45 -12.63 2.69
C LEU A 438 14.83 -12.76 4.09
N LEU A 439 13.87 -11.90 4.40
CA LEU A 439 13.13 -11.90 5.66
C LEU A 439 11.62 -11.99 5.41
N PHE A 440 10.92 -12.62 6.34
CA PHE A 440 9.47 -12.73 6.31
C PHE A 440 8.88 -12.03 7.53
N THR A 441 7.82 -11.26 7.31
CA THR A 441 7.09 -10.54 8.37
C THR A 441 5.59 -10.75 8.20
N LYS A 442 4.83 -10.83 9.28
CA LYS A 442 3.41 -11.17 9.30
C LYS A 442 2.51 -10.04 8.80
N ASP A 443 2.90 -8.80 9.10
CA ASP A 443 2.15 -7.59 8.82
C ASP A 443 3.08 -6.36 8.82
N ALA A 444 2.55 -5.24 8.35
CA ALA A 444 3.24 -3.96 8.31
C ALA A 444 3.79 -3.47 9.65
N GLN A 445 3.23 -3.89 10.79
CA GLN A 445 3.76 -3.52 12.10
C GLN A 445 5.08 -4.26 12.34
N GLU A 446 5.11 -5.57 12.10
CA GLU A 446 6.34 -6.37 12.23
C GLU A 446 7.40 -5.96 11.20
N THR A 447 6.99 -5.58 9.99
CA THR A 447 7.90 -4.99 9.00
C THR A 447 8.56 -3.71 9.52
N ALA A 448 7.79 -2.80 10.13
CA ALA A 448 8.32 -1.58 10.72
C ALA A 448 9.26 -1.85 11.91
N GLU A 449 8.90 -2.78 12.79
CA GLU A 449 9.74 -3.21 13.91
C GLU A 449 11.08 -3.78 13.41
N MET A 450 11.07 -4.53 12.31
CA MET A 450 12.28 -5.08 11.68
C MET A 450 13.15 -3.96 11.08
N ILE A 451 12.56 -3.03 10.32
CA ILE A 451 13.28 -1.89 9.73
C ILE A 451 13.88 -1.01 10.85
N TYR A 452 13.13 -0.75 11.91
CA TYR A 452 13.62 -0.02 13.08
C TYR A 452 14.80 -0.72 13.74
N ALA A 453 14.76 -2.05 13.87
CA ALA A 453 15.86 -2.83 14.41
C ALA A 453 17.12 -2.75 13.52
N PHE A 454 16.99 -2.73 12.20
CA PHE A 454 18.11 -2.47 11.29
C PHE A 454 18.70 -1.08 11.50
N ALA A 455 17.85 -0.05 11.54
CA ALA A 455 18.28 1.34 11.70
C ALA A 455 18.98 1.57 13.04
N ARG A 456 18.43 1.02 14.13
CA ARG A 456 19.04 1.07 15.47
C ARG A 456 20.39 0.34 15.53
N ARG A 457 20.51 -0.81 14.86
CA ARG A 457 21.78 -1.55 14.79
C ARG A 457 22.83 -0.82 13.97
N GLU A 458 22.44 -0.16 12.88
CA GLU A 458 23.37 0.66 12.09
C GLU A 458 23.78 1.94 12.84
N ALA A 459 22.87 2.62 13.52
CA ALA A 459 23.18 3.77 14.38
C ALA A 459 24.14 3.40 15.53
N GLY A 460 23.91 2.25 16.18
CA GLY A 460 24.84 1.72 17.19
C GLY A 460 26.15 1.16 16.64
N SER A 461 26.26 0.97 15.31
CA SER A 461 27.47 0.43 14.69
C SER A 461 28.57 1.46 14.47
N GLU A 462 28.26 2.77 14.53
CA GLU A 462 29.29 3.81 14.62
C GLU A 462 30.01 3.78 15.99
N ARG A 463 29.31 3.40 17.08
CA ARG A 463 29.92 3.19 18.41
C ARG A 463 30.70 1.88 18.54
N ASN A 464 30.64 0.98 17.54
CA ASN A 464 31.28 -0.33 17.60
C ASN A 464 32.01 -0.67 16.29
N GLU A 465 33.07 0.09 15.99
CA GLU A 465 34.21 -0.40 15.21
C GLU A 465 35.00 -1.52 15.93
N ARG A 466 34.40 -2.24 16.88
CA ARG A 466 35.03 -3.42 17.48
C ARG A 466 34.63 -4.68 16.73
N SER A 467 35.51 -4.99 15.78
CA SER A 467 35.87 -6.34 15.32
C SER A 467 34.77 -7.18 14.65
N ARG A 468 34.68 -7.03 13.32
CA ARG A 468 34.21 -8.11 12.43
C ARG A 468 35.31 -8.67 11.52
N HIS A 469 36.57 -8.49 11.92
CA HIS A 469 37.65 -9.38 11.49
C HIS A 469 37.69 -10.60 12.41
N SER A 470 36.65 -11.44 12.39
CA SER A 470 36.77 -12.79 12.91
C SER A 470 36.19 -13.77 11.91
N ALA A 471 37.12 -14.47 11.24
CA ALA A 471 36.92 -15.62 10.36
C ALA A 471 36.37 -15.35 8.94
N LYS A 472 37.03 -14.49 8.14
CA LYS A 472 36.93 -14.60 6.68
C LYS A 472 37.90 -15.67 6.19
N THR A 473 37.36 -16.86 5.92
CA THR A 473 38.06 -17.98 5.27
C THR A 473 38.67 -17.51 3.95
N ALA A 474 39.89 -17.95 3.63
CA ALA A 474 40.69 -17.54 2.46
C ALA A 474 39.96 -17.55 1.08
N ARG A 475 38.79 -18.20 0.97
CA ARG A 475 37.89 -18.10 -0.18
C ARG A 475 37.39 -16.67 -0.45
N GLN A 476 37.00 -15.91 0.58
CA GLN A 476 36.50 -14.54 0.40
C GLN A 476 37.60 -13.56 -0.04
N THR A 477 38.87 -13.85 0.24
CA THR A 477 40.00 -12.99 -0.17
C THR A 477 40.22 -13.07 -1.67
N ASN A 478 40.12 -14.26 -2.28
CA ASN A 478 40.30 -14.43 -3.72
C ASN A 478 39.14 -13.82 -4.53
N ASP A 479 37.91 -13.96 -4.03
CA ASP A 479 36.74 -13.36 -4.68
C ASP A 479 36.75 -11.83 -4.54
N ALA A 480 37.24 -11.29 -3.40
CA ALA A 480 37.47 -9.85 -3.24
C ALA A 480 38.54 -9.31 -4.20
N LEU A 481 39.63 -10.05 -4.41
CA LEU A 481 40.67 -9.66 -5.39
C LEU A 481 40.11 -9.61 -6.82
N LEU A 482 39.25 -10.57 -7.18
CA LEU A 482 38.58 -10.57 -8.48
C LEU A 482 37.64 -9.38 -8.63
N TYR A 483 36.86 -9.08 -7.58
CA TYR A 483 35.92 -7.96 -7.57
C TYR A 483 36.63 -6.61 -7.74
N ILE A 484 37.74 -6.39 -7.02
CA ILE A 484 38.56 -5.18 -7.15
C ILE A 484 39.10 -5.03 -8.58
N LEU A 485 39.54 -6.12 -9.21
CA LEU A 485 40.05 -6.06 -10.58
C LEU A 485 38.96 -5.79 -11.61
N THR A 486 37.74 -6.29 -11.40
CA THR A 486 36.61 -5.99 -12.30
C THR A 486 36.12 -4.56 -12.20
N ALA A 487 36.55 -3.79 -11.19
CA ALA A 487 36.28 -2.36 -11.10
C ALA A 487 37.15 -1.53 -12.07
N PHE A 488 38.25 -2.09 -12.60
CA PHE A 488 39.02 -1.41 -13.63
C PHE A 488 38.24 -1.37 -14.96
N PRO A 489 38.24 -0.23 -15.67
CA PRO A 489 37.60 -0.13 -16.97
C PRO A 489 38.14 -1.19 -17.94
N ASP A 490 37.22 -1.80 -18.71
CA ASP A 490 37.53 -2.84 -19.70
C ASP A 490 38.17 -4.14 -19.12
N VAL A 491 38.09 -4.39 -17.80
CA VAL A 491 38.54 -5.64 -17.16
C VAL A 491 37.36 -6.51 -16.74
N GLY A 492 37.12 -7.60 -17.47
CA GLY A 492 36.10 -8.60 -17.11
C GLY A 492 36.59 -9.69 -16.15
N PRO A 493 35.69 -10.53 -15.59
CA PRO A 493 36.05 -11.58 -14.63
C PRO A 493 37.08 -12.60 -15.13
N LYS A 494 37.09 -12.87 -16.43
CA LYS A 494 38.07 -13.77 -17.06
C LYS A 494 39.46 -13.14 -17.10
N ALA A 495 39.55 -11.87 -17.50
CA ALA A 495 40.78 -11.10 -17.52
C ALA A 495 41.35 -10.90 -16.10
N ALA A 496 40.50 -10.61 -15.12
CA ALA A 496 40.89 -10.51 -13.72
C ALA A 496 41.53 -11.80 -13.17
N ARG A 497 40.99 -12.98 -13.54
CA ARG A 497 41.60 -14.28 -13.16
C ARG A 497 42.97 -14.49 -13.80
N GLU A 498 43.13 -14.16 -15.08
CA GLU A 498 44.43 -14.33 -15.76
C GLU A 498 45.46 -13.33 -15.20
N LEU A 499 45.07 -12.10 -14.90
CA LEU A 499 45.93 -11.12 -14.23
C LEU A 499 46.38 -11.61 -12.84
N LEU A 500 45.48 -12.17 -12.04
CA LEU A 500 45.86 -12.74 -10.74
C LEU A 500 46.71 -14.01 -10.86
N ARG A 501 46.52 -14.81 -11.91
CA ARG A 501 47.37 -15.98 -12.16
C ARG A 501 48.80 -15.57 -12.51
N GLU A 502 48.96 -14.56 -13.36
CA GLU A 502 50.28 -14.10 -13.82
C GLU A 502 51.02 -13.30 -12.74
N PHE A 503 50.35 -12.30 -12.15
CA PHE A 503 51.00 -11.35 -11.25
C PHE A 503 50.80 -11.67 -9.77
N GLY A 504 49.85 -12.53 -9.40
CA GLY A 504 49.61 -13.01 -8.04
C GLY A 504 48.98 -12.00 -7.07
N THR A 505 49.27 -10.70 -7.20
CA THR A 505 48.83 -9.66 -6.26
C THR A 505 48.42 -8.38 -6.99
N LEU A 506 47.46 -7.63 -6.43
CA LEU A 506 47.06 -6.32 -6.98
C LEU A 506 48.23 -5.35 -7.09
N ARG A 507 49.13 -5.35 -6.09
CA ARG A 507 50.31 -4.47 -6.10
C ARG A 507 51.17 -4.71 -7.34
N ARG A 508 51.43 -5.97 -7.70
CA ARG A 508 52.22 -6.31 -8.89
C ARG A 508 51.51 -5.95 -10.18
N ILE A 509 50.18 -6.11 -10.24
CA ILE A 509 49.37 -5.70 -11.40
C ILE A 509 49.44 -4.19 -11.59
N CYS A 510 49.26 -3.40 -10.52
CA CYS A 510 49.29 -1.94 -10.57
C CYS A 510 50.69 -1.37 -10.81
N SER A 511 51.76 -2.14 -10.56
CA SER A 511 53.15 -1.73 -10.78
C SER A 511 53.79 -2.35 -12.03
N ALA A 512 53.05 -3.16 -12.79
CA ALA A 512 53.56 -3.82 -14.01
C ALA A 512 53.75 -2.79 -15.14
N SER A 513 54.66 -3.09 -16.07
CA SER A 513 54.78 -2.29 -17.29
C SER A 513 53.60 -2.53 -18.25
N LYS A 514 53.41 -1.63 -19.20
CA LYS A 514 52.34 -1.78 -20.22
C LYS A 514 52.55 -3.05 -21.04
N GLU A 515 53.81 -3.36 -21.36
CA GLU A 515 54.22 -4.55 -22.11
C GLU A 515 53.96 -5.84 -21.32
N GLU A 516 54.22 -5.84 -20.01
CA GLU A 516 53.93 -6.97 -19.13
C GLU A 516 52.42 -7.25 -19.03
N LEU A 517 51.59 -6.20 -18.88
CA LEU A 517 50.14 -6.34 -18.83
C LEU A 517 49.56 -6.88 -20.14
N MET A 518 50.06 -6.40 -21.28
CA MET A 518 49.65 -6.88 -22.62
C MET A 518 50.09 -8.31 -22.90
N GLY A 519 51.08 -8.84 -22.16
CA GLY A 519 51.46 -10.25 -22.20
C GLY A 519 50.38 -11.19 -21.66
N VAL A 520 49.43 -10.68 -20.87
CA VAL A 520 48.34 -11.49 -20.29
C VAL A 520 47.22 -11.70 -21.30
N LYS A 521 46.82 -12.97 -21.45
CA LYS A 521 45.78 -13.39 -22.40
C LYS A 521 44.46 -12.66 -22.15
N GLY A 522 44.04 -11.87 -23.13
CA GLY A 522 42.78 -11.11 -23.09
C GLY A 522 42.94 -9.65 -22.60
N ILE A 523 44.17 -9.21 -22.33
CA ILE A 523 44.48 -7.80 -22.06
C ILE A 523 45.00 -7.16 -23.35
N GLY A 524 44.20 -6.27 -23.92
CA GLY A 524 44.62 -5.45 -25.06
C GLY A 524 45.30 -4.15 -24.61
N GLU A 525 45.85 -3.41 -25.56
CA GLU A 525 46.51 -2.13 -25.31
C GLU A 525 45.63 -1.14 -24.54
N LYS A 526 44.35 -1.07 -24.91
CA LYS A 526 43.35 -0.20 -24.27
C LYS A 526 43.16 -0.54 -22.78
N THR A 527 43.01 -1.82 -22.47
CA THR A 527 42.82 -2.31 -21.10
C THR A 527 44.08 -2.09 -20.26
N ALA A 528 45.28 -2.38 -20.82
CA ALA A 528 46.55 -2.15 -20.13
C ALA A 528 46.74 -0.66 -19.79
N SER A 529 46.45 0.24 -20.73
CA SER A 529 46.52 1.68 -20.49
C SER A 529 45.49 2.17 -19.46
N ALA A 530 44.28 1.60 -19.43
CA ALA A 530 43.26 1.95 -18.44
C ALA A 530 43.66 1.54 -17.00
N ILE A 531 44.25 0.35 -16.84
CA ILE A 531 44.76 -0.14 -15.55
C ILE A 531 45.85 0.81 -15.03
N LEU A 532 46.84 1.14 -15.87
CA LEU A 532 47.94 2.03 -15.49
C LEU A 532 47.46 3.44 -15.17
N ALA A 533 46.54 3.98 -15.98
CA ALA A 533 45.98 5.30 -15.77
C ALA A 533 45.25 5.40 -14.42
N MET A 534 44.48 4.38 -14.03
CA MET A 534 43.84 4.33 -12.72
C MET A 534 44.83 4.13 -11.57
N ALA A 535 45.88 3.33 -11.77
CA ALA A 535 46.89 3.05 -10.74
C ALA A 535 47.67 4.31 -10.30
N VAL A 536 47.78 5.31 -11.17
CA VAL A 536 48.51 6.56 -10.88
C VAL A 536 47.60 7.79 -10.71
N LYS A 537 46.28 7.64 -10.89
CA LYS A 537 45.34 8.76 -10.82
C LYS A 537 45.24 9.26 -9.37
N THR A 538 45.55 10.54 -9.17
CA THR A 538 45.29 11.23 -7.91
C THR A 538 43.81 11.56 -7.80
N TRP A 539 43.25 11.38 -6.61
CA TRP A 539 41.88 11.79 -6.33
C TRP A 539 41.81 13.32 -6.24
N GLU A 540 40.87 13.91 -6.96
CA GLU A 540 40.54 15.34 -6.90
C GLU A 540 39.08 15.43 -6.43
N GLU A 541 38.82 16.22 -5.38
CA GLU A 541 37.49 16.43 -4.77
C GLU A 541 36.51 17.16 -5.68
#